data_AF-A0A8T0ELG4-F1
#
_entry.id   AF-A0A8T0ELG4-F1
#
_cell.length_a   1.000
_cell.length_b   1.000
_cell.length_c   1.000
_cell.angle_alpha   90.00
_cell.angle_beta   90.00
_cell.angle_gamma   90.00
#
_symmetry.space_group_name_H-M   'P 1'
#
loop_
_entity.id
_entity.type
_entity.pdbx_description
1 polymer ?
#
loop_
_entity_poly.entity_id
_entity_poly.type
_entity_poly.pdbx_seq_one_letter_code
_entity_poly.pdbx_strand_id
1 'polypeptide(L)'
;KFGDDPKPTYIHGLQKLTHNVTQLTVPDVHIILDILTELSAVPELTSEEIDETFTVIDRINSLNESEMVSAKGTIKFTSRLLRVIDNILRFATEKSKEVFVSKKGFLVDTKSTKVNTDVEDHIIGIAVLPSGHANTLENSTVKFLSTSSNNPKDISLAYFLLPPELVIEREKETASEYPCQINIVLFKDWSLFPKPTEVLHKRNYRIIPTPVMYVSLSGGPAWNLSSPVHLYFKNTSEKYDTVL
;
A
#
# COMPACT_ATOMS: atom_id res chain seq x y z
N LYS A 1 1.09 16.09 27.32
CA LYS A 1 -0.35 16.14 26.96
C LYS A 1 -0.62 15.20 25.79
N PHE A 2 -0.26 13.93 25.96
CA PHE A 2 -0.66 12.85 25.06
C PHE A 2 -1.75 12.13 25.84
N GLY A 3 -2.99 12.14 25.34
CA GLY A 3 -4.12 11.44 25.98
C GLY A 3 -5.27 12.30 26.51
N ASP A 4 -5.17 13.63 26.49
CA ASP A 4 -6.27 14.52 26.92
C ASP A 4 -7.14 15.02 25.76
N ASP A 5 -6.60 15.05 24.52
CA ASP A 5 -7.32 15.54 23.34
C ASP A 5 -7.88 14.36 22.51
N PRO A 6 -9.06 14.53 21.87
CA PRO A 6 -9.63 13.49 21.02
C PRO A 6 -8.74 13.25 19.78
N LYS A 7 -8.60 11.98 19.38
CA LYS A 7 -7.72 11.49 18.30
C LYS A 7 -7.69 12.33 17.01
N PRO A 8 -8.83 12.85 16.49
CA PRO A 8 -8.83 13.68 15.28
C PRO A 8 -7.89 14.89 15.38
N THR A 9 -7.70 15.43 16.59
CA THR A 9 -6.86 16.62 16.84
C THR A 9 -5.39 16.36 16.52
N TYR A 10 -4.90 15.13 16.74
CA TYR A 10 -3.50 14.79 16.49
C TYR A 10 -3.22 14.53 15.01
N ILE A 11 -4.10 13.81 14.30
CA ILE A 11 -3.95 13.53 12.86
C ILE A 11 -4.02 14.84 12.06
N HIS A 12 -5.03 15.67 12.36
CA HIS A 12 -5.17 16.98 11.72
C HIS A 12 -3.99 17.91 12.05
N GLY A 13 -3.45 17.84 13.26
CA GLY A 13 -2.23 18.54 13.66
C GLY A 13 -1.00 18.09 12.86
N LEU A 14 -0.80 16.78 12.70
CA LEU A 14 0.25 16.22 11.86
C LEU A 14 0.09 16.62 10.40
N GLN A 15 -1.14 16.65 9.88
CA GLN A 15 -1.41 17.11 8.54
C GLN A 15 -0.97 18.57 8.37
N LYS A 16 -1.25 19.47 9.32
CA LYS A 16 -0.76 20.85 9.26
C LYS A 16 0.76 20.94 9.30
N LEU A 17 1.40 20.21 10.21
CA LEU A 17 2.87 20.21 10.36
C LEU A 17 3.59 19.69 9.11
N THR A 18 3.03 18.67 8.46
CA THR A 18 3.64 18.07 7.27
C THR A 18 3.32 18.82 5.97
N HIS A 19 2.52 19.89 6.02
CA HIS A 19 2.16 20.65 4.82
C HIS A 19 3.38 21.21 4.09
N ASN A 20 4.40 21.66 4.83
CA ASN A 20 5.67 22.10 4.27
C ASN A 20 6.78 21.06 4.50
N VAL A 21 6.67 19.93 3.79
CA VAL A 21 7.60 18.78 3.94
C VAL A 21 9.08 19.16 3.75
N THR A 22 9.37 20.22 2.99
CA THR A 22 10.75 20.64 2.70
C THR A 22 11.50 21.16 3.93
N GLN A 23 10.78 21.52 4.99
CA GLN A 23 11.34 21.99 6.25
C GLN A 23 11.47 20.89 7.31
N LEU A 24 10.97 19.68 7.04
CA LEU A 24 11.04 18.56 7.97
C LEU A 24 12.44 17.95 7.96
N THR A 25 12.96 17.69 9.15
CA THR A 25 14.21 16.99 9.39
C THR A 25 13.97 15.52 9.76
N VAL A 26 15.00 14.66 9.66
CA VAL A 26 14.88 13.26 10.12
C VAL A 26 14.31 13.13 11.56
N PRO A 27 14.72 13.93 12.56
CA PRO A 27 14.09 13.93 13.88
C PRO A 27 12.58 14.20 13.84
N ASP A 28 12.12 15.17 13.06
CA ASP A 28 10.69 15.48 12.93
C ASP A 28 9.93 14.27 12.36
N VAL A 29 10.50 13.65 11.32
CA VAL A 29 9.94 12.46 10.68
C VAL A 29 9.90 11.28 11.64
N HIS A 30 10.91 11.15 12.51
CA HIS A 30 10.93 10.12 13.55
C HIS A 30 9.75 10.27 14.51
N ILE A 31 9.50 11.49 14.99
CA ILE A 31 8.41 11.84 15.89
C ILE A 31 7.06 11.62 15.18
N ILE A 32 6.91 12.09 13.94
CA ILE A 32 5.69 11.87 13.14
C ILE A 32 5.38 10.37 13.04
N LEU A 33 6.38 9.55 12.73
CA LEU A 33 6.19 8.09 12.63
C LEU A 33 5.85 7.43 13.98
N ASP A 34 6.36 7.94 15.11
CA ASP A 34 5.97 7.43 16.44
C ASP A 34 4.50 7.72 16.69
N ILE A 35 4.08 8.97 16.45
CA ILE A 35 2.68 9.37 16.62
C ILE A 35 1.77 8.55 15.70
N LEU A 36 2.12 8.39 14.43
CA LEU A 36 1.35 7.55 13.49
C LEU A 36 1.31 6.08 13.92
N THR A 37 2.39 5.55 14.48
CA THR A 37 2.43 4.17 14.98
C THR A 37 1.45 4.00 16.13
N GLU A 38 1.47 4.90 17.11
CA GLU A 38 0.54 4.88 18.24
C GLU A 38 -0.91 5.04 17.76
N LEU A 39 -1.18 6.01 16.89
CA LEU A 39 -2.54 6.26 16.37
C LEU A 39 -3.07 5.07 15.56
N SER A 40 -2.22 4.42 14.75
CA SER A 40 -2.60 3.23 13.98
C SER A 40 -2.89 1.99 14.85
N ALA A 41 -2.37 1.96 16.08
CA ALA A 41 -2.58 0.86 17.00
C ALA A 41 -3.91 0.97 17.77
N VAL A 42 -4.56 2.13 17.76
CA VAL A 42 -5.83 2.32 18.48
C VAL A 42 -7.00 1.93 17.58
N PRO A 43 -7.94 1.08 18.04
CA PRO A 43 -9.13 0.76 17.26
C PRO A 43 -9.97 2.02 17.02
N GLU A 44 -10.50 2.15 15.80
CA GLU A 44 -11.43 3.18 15.31
C GLU A 44 -10.79 4.45 14.77
N LEU A 45 -10.33 4.37 13.52
CA LEU A 45 -10.20 5.51 12.62
C LEU A 45 -11.45 5.59 11.73
N THR A 46 -11.96 6.80 11.56
CA THR A 46 -12.96 7.16 10.54
C THR A 46 -12.31 7.18 9.16
N SER A 47 -13.11 7.12 8.09
CA SER A 47 -12.57 7.18 6.71
C SER A 47 -11.81 8.48 6.45
N GLU A 48 -12.24 9.58 7.07
CA GLU A 48 -11.54 10.88 7.01
C GLU A 48 -10.17 10.80 7.70
N GLU A 49 -10.10 10.28 8.92
CA GLU A 49 -8.83 10.10 9.64
C GLU A 49 -7.86 9.14 8.93
N ILE A 50 -8.38 8.13 8.24
CA ILE A 50 -7.59 7.24 7.38
C ILE A 50 -7.01 8.04 6.22
N ASP A 51 -7.83 8.82 5.49
CA ASP A 51 -7.35 9.64 4.38
C ASP A 51 -6.33 10.71 4.83
N GLU A 52 -6.55 11.36 5.97
CA GLU A 52 -5.62 12.32 6.55
C GLU A 52 -4.31 11.64 6.95
N THR A 53 -4.36 10.44 7.57
CA THR A 53 -3.17 9.65 7.91
C THR A 53 -2.35 9.33 6.66
N PHE A 54 -2.99 8.85 5.61
CA PHE A 54 -2.32 8.58 4.34
C PHE A 54 -1.83 9.87 3.66
N THR A 55 -2.51 11.00 3.85
CA THR A 55 -2.00 12.31 3.38
C THR A 55 -0.70 12.69 4.08
N VAL A 56 -0.59 12.46 5.39
CA VAL A 56 0.66 12.64 6.14
C VAL A 56 1.75 11.72 5.59
N ILE A 57 1.43 10.44 5.34
CA ILE A 57 2.35 9.45 4.76
C ILE A 57 2.87 9.89 3.38
N ASP A 58 1.99 10.35 2.49
CA ASP A 58 2.37 10.80 1.15
C ASP A 58 3.31 12.00 1.20
N ARG A 59 3.07 12.91 2.14
CA ARG A 59 3.93 14.07 2.36
C ARG A 59 5.30 13.64 2.86
N ILE A 60 5.41 12.84 3.92
CA ILE A 60 6.73 12.40 4.41
C ILE A 60 7.45 11.49 3.40
N ASN A 61 6.73 10.81 2.50
CA ASN A 61 7.33 10.11 1.36
C ASN A 61 7.97 11.09 0.34
N SER A 62 7.47 12.32 0.28
CA SER A 62 7.99 13.37 -0.61
C SER A 62 9.12 14.22 -0.02
N LEU A 63 9.76 13.78 1.07
CA LEU A 63 10.99 14.40 1.58
C LEU A 63 12.04 14.51 0.48
N ASN A 64 12.93 15.50 0.61
CA ASN A 64 14.08 15.60 -0.28
C ASN A 64 14.94 14.32 -0.19
N GLU A 65 15.69 14.02 -1.26
CA GLU A 65 16.39 12.74 -1.39
C GLU A 65 17.39 12.49 -0.26
N SER A 66 18.14 13.52 0.17
CA SER A 66 19.11 13.41 1.25
C SER A 66 18.47 13.04 2.59
N GLU A 67 17.38 13.72 2.97
CA GLU A 67 16.64 13.44 4.20
C GLU A 67 16.00 12.05 4.13
N MET A 68 15.43 11.67 2.98
CA MET A 68 14.83 10.35 2.78
C MET A 68 15.88 9.22 2.90
N VAL A 69 17.06 9.39 2.31
CA VAL A 69 18.16 8.42 2.46
C VAL A 69 18.61 8.32 3.92
N SER A 70 18.79 9.45 4.59
CA SER A 70 19.16 9.49 6.00
C SER A 70 18.10 8.81 6.89
N ALA A 71 16.82 9.12 6.69
CA ALA A 71 15.71 8.53 7.44
C ALA A 71 15.62 7.01 7.25
N LYS A 72 15.81 6.51 6.02
CA LYS A 72 15.85 5.06 5.74
C LYS A 72 16.99 4.38 6.49
N GLY A 73 18.17 4.99 6.54
CA GLY A 73 19.35 4.44 7.20
C GLY A 73 19.32 4.53 8.74
N THR A 74 18.77 5.60 9.29
CA THR A 74 18.89 5.93 10.72
C THR A 74 17.68 5.53 11.55
N ILE A 75 16.47 5.77 11.03
CA ILE A 75 15.22 5.55 11.78
C ILE A 75 14.38 4.38 11.24
N LYS A 76 14.96 3.58 10.33
CA LYS A 76 14.29 2.44 9.67
C LYS A 76 12.97 2.84 9.01
N PHE A 77 12.93 4.04 8.43
CA PHE A 77 11.73 4.72 7.90
C PHE A 77 10.75 3.77 7.19
N THR A 78 11.22 3.02 6.20
CA THR A 78 10.40 2.11 5.38
C THR A 78 9.63 1.09 6.23
N SER A 79 10.32 0.41 7.16
CA SER A 79 9.72 -0.65 7.97
C SER A 79 8.67 -0.10 8.95
N ARG A 80 8.92 1.07 9.53
CA ARG A 80 7.96 1.74 10.44
C ARG A 80 6.75 2.23 9.67
N LEU A 81 6.95 2.80 8.49
CA LEU A 81 5.87 3.22 7.61
C LEU A 81 4.98 2.04 7.21
N LEU A 82 5.57 0.93 6.74
CA LEU A 82 4.82 -0.27 6.37
C LEU A 82 4.03 -0.83 7.55
N ARG A 83 4.57 -0.78 8.78
CA ARG A 83 3.85 -1.19 9.99
C ARG A 83 2.61 -0.33 10.27
N VAL A 84 2.69 0.98 10.09
CA VAL A 84 1.54 1.89 10.22
C VAL A 84 0.45 1.50 9.22
N ILE A 85 0.83 1.32 7.95
CA ILE A 85 -0.11 0.93 6.89
C ILE A 85 -0.76 -0.42 7.20
N ASP A 86 0.03 -1.41 7.62
CA ASP A 86 -0.46 -2.75 7.93
C ASP A 86 -1.42 -2.76 9.12
N ASN A 87 -1.16 -1.97 10.16
CA ASN A 87 -2.08 -1.80 11.29
C ASN A 87 -3.45 -1.23 10.84
N ILE A 88 -3.44 -0.21 9.97
CA ILE A 88 -4.67 0.41 9.45
C ILE A 88 -5.45 -0.61 8.61
N LEU A 89 -4.78 -1.34 7.72
CA LEU A 89 -5.41 -2.35 6.87
C LEU A 89 -5.97 -3.52 7.66
N ARG A 90 -5.22 -4.01 8.65
CA ARG A 90 -5.69 -5.08 9.55
C ARG A 90 -6.97 -4.64 10.28
N PHE A 91 -7.00 -3.42 10.80
CA PHE A 91 -8.19 -2.88 11.45
C PHE A 91 -9.38 -2.79 10.48
N ALA A 92 -9.14 -2.35 9.23
CA ALA A 92 -10.18 -2.31 8.20
C ALA A 92 -10.77 -3.71 7.96
N THR A 93 -9.92 -4.73 7.89
CA THR A 93 -10.34 -6.14 7.79
C THR A 93 -11.14 -6.63 8.99
N GLU A 94 -10.64 -6.44 10.20
CA GLU A 94 -11.33 -6.84 11.43
C GLU A 94 -12.70 -6.16 11.58
N LYS A 95 -12.86 -4.94 11.08
CA LYS A 95 -14.13 -4.20 11.11
C LYS A 95 -14.97 -4.32 9.85
N SER A 96 -14.57 -5.15 8.89
CA SER A 96 -15.27 -5.31 7.62
C SER A 96 -15.47 -3.99 6.87
N LYS A 97 -14.51 -3.06 6.98
CA LYS A 97 -14.53 -1.75 6.32
C LYS A 97 -13.71 -1.81 5.03
N GLU A 98 -14.25 -1.19 3.98
CA GLU A 98 -13.48 -0.92 2.77
C GLU A 98 -12.70 0.38 2.95
N VAL A 99 -11.45 0.38 2.50
CA VAL A 99 -10.55 1.54 2.53
C VAL A 99 -10.09 1.75 1.11
N PHE A 100 -10.35 2.94 0.57
CA PHE A 100 -9.79 3.38 -0.70
C PHE A 100 -9.09 4.72 -0.50
N VAL A 101 -7.80 4.76 -0.85
CA VAL A 101 -7.00 5.99 -0.77
C VAL A 101 -6.08 6.06 -1.98
N SER A 102 -6.17 7.13 -2.75
CA SER A 102 -5.30 7.41 -3.89
C SER A 102 -4.51 8.70 -3.61
N LYS A 103 -3.18 8.59 -3.60
CA LYS A 103 -2.26 9.71 -3.40
C LYS A 103 -1.18 9.70 -4.49
N LYS A 104 -0.29 10.69 -4.50
CA LYS A 104 0.71 10.85 -5.56
C LYS A 104 1.70 9.69 -5.60
N GLY A 105 2.21 9.29 -4.43
CA GLY A 105 3.26 8.28 -4.27
C GLY A 105 2.74 6.86 -4.09
N PHE A 106 1.48 6.68 -3.71
CA PHE A 106 0.91 5.35 -3.47
C PHE A 106 -0.62 5.31 -3.62
N LEU A 107 -1.14 4.10 -3.72
CA LEU A 107 -2.55 3.75 -3.79
C LEU A 107 -2.82 2.63 -2.79
N VAL A 108 -3.93 2.73 -2.05
CA VAL A 108 -4.40 1.72 -1.11
C VAL A 108 -5.83 1.38 -1.45
N ASP A 109 -6.15 0.10 -1.50
CA ASP A 109 -7.53 -0.36 -1.64
C ASP A 109 -7.75 -1.67 -0.88
N THR A 110 -8.96 -1.90 -0.41
CA THR A 110 -9.35 -3.14 0.25
C THR A 110 -10.72 -3.61 -0.24
N LYS A 111 -10.88 -4.93 -0.37
CA LYS A 111 -12.15 -5.52 -0.80
C LYS A 111 -12.40 -6.83 -0.10
N SER A 112 -13.67 -7.06 0.27
CA SER A 112 -14.15 -8.40 0.61
C SER A 112 -13.98 -9.34 -0.59
N THR A 113 -13.46 -10.53 -0.37
CA THR A 113 -13.26 -11.51 -1.45
C THR A 113 -14.58 -12.12 -1.91
N LYS A 114 -15.55 -12.28 -1.01
CA LYS A 114 -16.86 -12.81 -1.35
C LYS A 114 -17.66 -11.79 -2.16
N VAL A 115 -18.15 -12.19 -3.33
CA VAL A 115 -19.03 -11.38 -4.17
C VAL A 115 -20.48 -11.79 -3.93
N ASN A 116 -21.34 -10.84 -3.55
CA ASN A 116 -22.77 -11.11 -3.31
C ASN A 116 -23.53 -11.14 -4.64
N THR A 117 -23.43 -12.26 -5.34
CA THR A 117 -24.15 -12.56 -6.59
C THR A 117 -24.88 -13.90 -6.50
N ASP A 118 -25.84 -14.13 -7.39
CA ASP A 118 -26.59 -15.40 -7.49
C ASP A 118 -25.71 -16.60 -7.91
N VAL A 119 -24.51 -16.32 -8.42
CA VAL A 119 -23.47 -17.29 -8.77
C VAL A 119 -22.31 -17.12 -7.80
N GLU A 120 -21.74 -18.24 -7.33
CA GLU A 120 -20.54 -18.27 -6.49
C GLU A 120 -19.36 -17.65 -7.26
N ASP A 121 -18.94 -16.45 -6.86
CA ASP A 121 -17.79 -15.74 -7.43
C ASP A 121 -16.96 -15.11 -6.31
N HIS A 122 -15.66 -15.04 -6.54
CA HIS A 122 -14.66 -14.63 -5.56
C HIS A 122 -13.68 -13.65 -6.18
N ILE A 123 -13.35 -12.57 -5.47
CA ILE A 123 -12.25 -11.70 -5.84
C ILE A 123 -10.93 -12.43 -5.58
N ILE A 124 -10.21 -12.71 -6.65
CA ILE A 124 -8.94 -13.44 -6.64
C ILE A 124 -7.76 -12.56 -7.09
N GLY A 125 -8.01 -11.34 -7.55
CA GLY A 125 -6.95 -10.53 -8.12
C GLY A 125 -7.22 -9.04 -8.12
N ILE A 126 -6.20 -8.31 -8.55
CA ILE A 126 -6.15 -6.87 -8.59
C ILE A 126 -5.49 -6.46 -9.90
N ALA A 127 -6.11 -5.50 -10.59
CA ALA A 127 -5.51 -4.77 -11.70
C ALA A 127 -5.51 -3.28 -11.38
N VAL A 128 -4.35 -2.64 -11.39
CA VAL A 128 -4.23 -1.20 -11.22
C VAL A 128 -4.12 -0.55 -12.58
N LEU A 129 -5.10 0.29 -12.92
CA LEU A 129 -5.16 1.00 -14.19
C LEU A 129 -4.52 2.39 -14.06
N PRO A 130 -3.84 2.89 -15.10
CA PRO A 130 -3.14 4.18 -15.04
C PRO A 130 -4.10 5.37 -14.92
N SER A 131 -3.67 6.40 -14.19
CA SER A 131 -4.34 7.71 -14.00
C SER A 131 -4.33 8.64 -15.25
N GLY A 132 -3.87 8.16 -16.40
CA GLY A 132 -3.57 8.99 -17.58
C GLY A 132 -2.34 9.90 -17.43
N HIS A 133 -1.75 10.04 -16.23
CA HIS A 133 -0.58 10.88 -15.95
C HIS A 133 0.60 10.00 -15.55
N ALA A 134 1.73 10.11 -16.26
CA ALA A 134 2.80 9.11 -16.17
C ALA A 134 3.60 9.08 -14.85
N ASN A 135 3.44 10.08 -13.97
CA ASN A 135 4.30 10.28 -12.80
C ASN A 135 3.58 10.29 -11.45
N THR A 136 2.30 9.89 -11.42
CA THR A 136 1.46 9.91 -10.20
C THR A 136 0.50 8.73 -10.18
N LEU A 137 0.28 8.17 -8.98
CA LEU A 137 -0.80 7.21 -8.75
C LEU A 137 -2.13 7.88 -8.39
N GLU A 138 -2.14 9.20 -8.21
CA GLU A 138 -3.35 9.99 -7.99
C GLU A 138 -4.30 9.81 -9.17
N ASN A 139 -5.56 9.47 -8.89
CA ASN A 139 -6.59 9.10 -9.89
C ASN A 139 -6.35 7.78 -10.63
N SER A 140 -5.36 6.97 -10.22
CA SER A 140 -5.29 5.58 -10.68
C SER A 140 -6.42 4.79 -10.05
N THR A 141 -6.95 3.81 -10.78
CA THR A 141 -8.08 3.01 -10.31
C THR A 141 -7.63 1.58 -10.04
N VAL A 142 -8.16 1.01 -8.97
CA VAL A 142 -8.04 -0.42 -8.68
C VAL A 142 -9.28 -1.10 -9.24
N LYS A 143 -9.05 -2.13 -10.04
CA LYS A 143 -10.09 -3.06 -10.45
C LYS A 143 -9.84 -4.39 -9.78
N PHE A 144 -10.75 -4.79 -8.89
CA PHE A 144 -10.77 -6.12 -8.32
C PHE A 144 -11.23 -7.13 -9.37
N LEU A 145 -10.52 -8.25 -9.47
CA LEU A 145 -10.72 -9.29 -10.46
C LEU A 145 -11.37 -10.48 -9.79
N SER A 146 -12.52 -10.89 -10.30
CA SER A 146 -13.22 -12.07 -9.85
C SER A 146 -12.85 -13.29 -10.70
N THR A 147 -13.24 -14.49 -10.26
CA THR A 147 -12.98 -15.75 -10.99
C THR A 147 -13.61 -15.74 -12.39
N SER A 148 -14.71 -15.01 -12.56
CA SER A 148 -15.43 -14.87 -13.83
C SER A 148 -14.98 -13.67 -14.70
N SER A 149 -14.07 -12.84 -14.20
CA SER A 149 -13.74 -11.55 -14.82
C SER A 149 -12.74 -11.65 -15.99
N ASN A 150 -12.93 -10.80 -17.01
CA ASN A 150 -11.93 -10.62 -18.07
C ASN A 150 -10.68 -9.91 -17.53
N ASN A 151 -9.50 -10.46 -17.83
CA ASN A 151 -8.19 -10.01 -17.34
C ASN A 151 -7.64 -8.81 -18.13
N PRO A 152 -7.64 -7.56 -17.60
CA PRO A 152 -7.15 -6.37 -18.31
C PRO A 152 -5.62 -6.21 -18.18
N LYS A 153 -4.87 -7.31 -18.22
CA LYS A 153 -3.43 -7.34 -17.88
C LYS A 153 -2.61 -6.36 -18.72
N ASP A 154 -2.87 -6.28 -20.03
CA ASP A 154 -2.04 -5.53 -20.98
C ASP A 154 -2.15 -4.00 -20.83
N ILE A 155 -3.24 -3.52 -20.26
CA ILE A 155 -3.48 -2.09 -20.01
C ILE A 155 -3.17 -1.66 -18.57
N SER A 156 -2.84 -2.62 -17.70
CA SER A 156 -2.61 -2.38 -16.27
C SER A 156 -1.17 -1.92 -16.01
N LEU A 157 -0.99 -1.00 -15.06
CA LEU A 157 0.31 -0.64 -14.50
C LEU A 157 0.89 -1.78 -13.67
N ALA A 158 0.03 -2.42 -12.89
CA ALA A 158 0.36 -3.60 -12.12
C ALA A 158 -0.84 -4.53 -12.06
N TYR A 159 -0.58 -5.83 -12.08
CA TYR A 159 -1.59 -6.87 -12.10
C TYR A 159 -1.14 -8.01 -11.19
N PHE A 160 -2.09 -8.54 -10.43
CA PHE A 160 -1.90 -9.55 -9.41
C PHE A 160 -3.07 -10.54 -9.44
N LEU A 161 -2.76 -11.84 -9.39
CA LEU A 161 -3.78 -12.89 -9.32
C LEU A 161 -3.33 -13.99 -8.34
N LEU A 162 -4.22 -14.33 -7.42
CA LEU A 162 -4.09 -15.47 -6.52
C LEU A 162 -4.69 -16.73 -7.15
N PRO A 163 -4.21 -17.92 -6.74
CA PRO A 163 -4.94 -19.16 -6.94
C PRO A 163 -6.36 -19.04 -6.34
N PRO A 164 -7.43 -19.33 -7.10
CA PRO A 164 -8.79 -19.30 -6.57
C PRO A 164 -8.98 -20.22 -5.36
N GLU A 165 -8.32 -21.37 -5.35
CA GLU A 165 -8.42 -22.36 -4.28
C GLU A 165 -7.96 -21.79 -2.93
N LEU A 166 -6.90 -20.98 -2.94
CA LEU A 166 -6.40 -20.31 -1.75
C LEU A 166 -7.44 -19.35 -1.18
N VAL A 167 -8.09 -18.55 -2.04
CA VAL A 167 -9.10 -17.58 -1.59
C VAL A 167 -10.32 -18.30 -0.99
N ILE A 168 -10.80 -19.35 -1.64
CA ILE A 168 -11.93 -20.16 -1.17
C ILE A 168 -11.61 -20.84 0.17
N GLU A 169 -10.38 -21.34 0.35
CA GLU A 169 -9.92 -21.91 1.62
C GLU A 169 -9.91 -20.84 2.73
N ARG A 170 -9.32 -19.68 2.47
CA ARG A 170 -9.26 -18.59 3.46
C ARG A 170 -10.64 -18.04 3.83
N GLU A 171 -11.55 -17.93 2.88
CA GLU A 171 -12.94 -17.55 3.14
C GLU A 171 -13.62 -18.48 4.16
N LYS A 172 -13.36 -19.78 4.08
CA LYS A 172 -13.90 -20.76 5.04
C LYS A 172 -13.23 -20.65 6.39
N GLU A 173 -11.91 -20.47 6.42
CA GLU A 173 -11.13 -20.36 7.66
C GLU A 173 -11.49 -19.11 8.47
N THR A 174 -11.69 -17.96 7.81
CA THR A 174 -11.95 -16.69 8.52
C THR A 174 -13.42 -16.42 8.76
N ALA A 175 -14.33 -17.18 8.14
CA ALA A 175 -15.78 -16.93 8.16
C ALA A 175 -16.39 -16.72 9.55
N SER A 176 -15.82 -17.34 10.59
CA SER A 176 -16.31 -17.23 11.97
C SER A 176 -15.95 -15.92 12.66
N GLU A 177 -14.95 -15.18 12.18
CA GLU A 177 -14.41 -13.99 12.84
C GLU A 177 -14.65 -12.71 12.02
N TYR A 178 -14.34 -12.73 10.73
CA TYR A 178 -14.44 -11.58 9.83
C TYR A 178 -14.48 -12.03 8.36
N PRO A 179 -15.05 -11.21 7.45
CA PRO A 179 -14.99 -11.51 6.02
C PRO A 179 -13.54 -11.59 5.55
N CYS A 180 -13.26 -12.56 4.69
CA CYS A 180 -11.97 -12.61 4.02
C CYS A 180 -11.85 -11.38 3.10
N GLN A 181 -10.74 -10.67 3.21
CA GLN A 181 -10.45 -9.48 2.44
C GLN A 181 -9.10 -9.61 1.75
N ILE A 182 -9.02 -8.98 0.59
CA ILE A 182 -7.78 -8.71 -0.11
C ILE A 182 -7.44 -7.22 0.05
N ASN A 183 -6.22 -6.94 0.49
CA ASN A 183 -5.71 -5.60 0.70
C ASN A 183 -4.56 -5.35 -0.26
N ILE A 184 -4.52 -4.16 -0.86
CA ILE A 184 -3.46 -3.75 -1.77
C ILE A 184 -2.89 -2.41 -1.34
N VAL A 185 -1.56 -2.33 -1.38
CA VAL A 185 -0.81 -1.08 -1.39
C VAL A 185 0.11 -1.10 -2.61
N LEU A 186 -0.09 -0.17 -3.53
CA LEU A 186 0.83 0.05 -4.65
C LEU A 186 1.63 1.32 -4.40
N PHE A 187 2.94 1.20 -4.33
CA PHE A 187 3.87 2.33 -4.34
C PHE A 187 4.32 2.59 -5.77
N LYS A 188 4.40 3.86 -6.15
CA LYS A 188 4.73 4.27 -7.53
C LYS A 188 6.08 3.74 -8.00
N ASP A 189 7.06 3.71 -7.11
CA ASP A 189 8.44 3.30 -7.39
C ASP A 189 9.16 2.84 -6.11
N TRP A 190 10.46 2.56 -6.25
CA TRP A 190 11.32 2.06 -5.18
C TRP A 190 11.88 3.14 -4.24
N SER A 191 11.51 4.42 -4.41
CA SER A 191 12.08 5.55 -3.64
C SER A 191 11.99 5.36 -2.12
N LEU A 192 10.93 4.71 -1.65
CA LEU A 192 10.68 4.40 -0.26
C LEU A 192 11.50 3.25 0.30
N PHE A 193 12.03 2.39 -0.55
CA PHE A 193 12.69 1.17 -0.12
C PHE A 193 14.20 1.43 -0.01
N PRO A 194 14.87 0.81 0.98
CA PRO A 194 16.33 0.85 1.02
C PRO A 194 16.86 0.22 -0.26
N LYS A 195 17.98 0.75 -0.78
CA LYS A 195 18.66 0.10 -1.90
C LYS A 195 19.01 -1.33 -1.45
N PRO A 196 18.65 -2.38 -2.22
CA PRO A 196 18.97 -3.75 -1.86
C PRO A 196 20.49 -3.90 -1.72
N THR A 197 20.94 -4.25 -0.53
CA THR A 197 22.37 -4.35 -0.21
C THR A 197 22.91 -5.75 -0.52
N GLU A 198 24.17 -5.78 -0.93
CA GLU A 198 25.07 -6.94 -1.08
C GLU A 198 24.89 -7.90 -2.27
N VAL A 199 23.74 -8.52 -2.49
CA VAL A 199 23.65 -9.60 -3.51
C VAL A 199 23.55 -9.03 -4.94
N LEU A 200 22.79 -7.96 -5.12
CA LEU A 200 22.57 -7.34 -6.43
C LEU A 200 23.76 -6.46 -6.87
N HIS A 201 24.42 -5.80 -5.91
CA HIS A 201 25.59 -4.97 -6.17
C HIS A 201 26.81 -5.78 -6.64
N LYS A 202 27.04 -6.99 -6.08
CA LYS A 202 28.15 -7.87 -6.48
C LYS A 202 28.09 -8.34 -7.95
N ARG A 203 26.94 -8.22 -8.61
CA ARG A 203 26.68 -8.73 -9.97
C ARG A 203 26.25 -7.64 -10.97
N ASN A 204 26.43 -6.35 -10.65
CA ASN A 204 26.05 -5.20 -11.50
C ASN A 204 24.58 -5.23 -11.96
N TYR A 205 23.67 -5.73 -11.14
CA TYR A 205 22.25 -5.71 -11.51
C TYR A 205 21.65 -4.32 -11.38
N ARG A 206 20.96 -3.87 -12.43
CA ARG A 206 20.21 -2.62 -12.47
C ARG A 206 18.81 -2.85 -11.89
N ILE A 207 18.38 -1.98 -10.99
CA ILE A 207 16.98 -1.95 -10.52
C ILE A 207 16.12 -1.41 -11.66
N ILE A 208 15.13 -2.18 -12.10
CA ILE A 208 14.15 -1.74 -13.09
C ILE A 208 13.17 -0.80 -12.39
N PRO A 209 12.88 0.39 -12.96
CA PRO A 209 11.90 1.30 -12.39
C PRO A 209 10.49 0.72 -12.57
N THR A 210 10.08 -0.10 -11.62
CA THR A 210 8.71 -0.63 -11.52
C THR A 210 8.05 -0.10 -10.25
N PRO A 211 6.71 -0.07 -10.23
CA PRO A 211 5.98 0.02 -8.97
C PRO A 211 6.37 -1.09 -8.00
N VAL A 212 6.14 -0.85 -6.71
CA VAL A 212 6.25 -1.87 -5.66
C VAL A 212 4.86 -2.18 -5.15
N MET A 213 4.50 -3.46 -5.14
CA MET A 213 3.17 -3.92 -4.73
C MET A 213 3.27 -4.73 -3.44
N TYR A 214 2.46 -4.35 -2.46
CA TYR A 214 2.21 -5.14 -1.25
C TYR A 214 0.76 -5.60 -1.27
N VAL A 215 0.54 -6.90 -1.33
CA VAL A 215 -0.80 -7.51 -1.26
C VAL A 215 -0.86 -8.44 -0.06
N SER A 216 -1.95 -8.36 0.70
CA SER A 216 -2.25 -9.31 1.76
C SER A 216 -3.67 -9.87 1.60
N LEU A 217 -3.85 -11.10 2.04
CA LEU A 217 -5.12 -11.81 2.10
C LEU A 217 -5.38 -12.19 3.57
N SER A 218 -6.63 -12.11 4.02
CA SER A 218 -7.03 -12.58 5.35
C SER A 218 -6.65 -14.06 5.59
N GLY A 219 -6.47 -14.43 6.86
CA GLY A 219 -6.05 -15.79 7.26
C GLY A 219 -4.53 -15.96 7.43
N GLY A 220 -3.74 -14.91 7.13
CA GLY A 220 -2.31 -14.88 7.42
C GLY A 220 -1.45 -15.49 6.30
N PRO A 221 -0.16 -15.78 6.59
CA PRO A 221 0.79 -16.19 5.56
C PRO A 221 0.43 -17.56 4.98
N ALA A 222 0.57 -17.70 3.67
CA ALA A 222 0.40 -18.96 2.95
C ALA A 222 1.74 -19.37 2.32
N TRP A 223 2.08 -20.65 2.43
CA TRP A 223 3.35 -21.20 1.97
C TRP A 223 3.12 -22.39 1.04
N ASN A 224 4.06 -22.65 0.14
CA ASN A 224 4.05 -23.82 -0.76
C ASN A 224 2.74 -23.97 -1.55
N LEU A 225 2.25 -22.86 -2.11
CA LEU A 225 1.03 -22.84 -2.91
C LEU A 225 1.13 -23.85 -4.06
N SER A 226 0.06 -24.63 -4.27
CA SER A 226 -0.06 -25.60 -5.37
C SER A 226 -0.04 -24.93 -6.75
N SER A 227 -0.54 -23.70 -6.82
CA SER A 227 -0.49 -22.82 -7.99
C SER A 227 0.24 -21.52 -7.63
N PRO A 228 1.05 -20.94 -8.54
CA PRO A 228 1.78 -19.73 -8.25
C PRO A 228 0.85 -18.50 -8.19
N VAL A 229 1.29 -17.47 -7.47
CA VAL A 229 0.74 -16.12 -7.62
C VAL A 229 1.24 -15.54 -8.93
N HIS A 230 0.33 -14.98 -9.73
CA HIS A 230 0.70 -14.31 -10.98
C HIS A 230 0.90 -12.82 -10.74
N LEU A 231 2.10 -12.34 -11.08
CA LEU A 231 2.49 -10.94 -10.95
C LEU A 231 2.87 -10.37 -12.31
N TYR A 232 2.44 -9.14 -12.58
CA TYR A 232 2.85 -8.39 -13.75
C TYR A 232 2.98 -6.91 -13.40
N PHE A 233 4.05 -6.30 -13.88
CA PHE A 233 4.31 -4.88 -13.77
C PHE A 233 4.61 -4.34 -15.16
N LYS A 234 3.95 -3.24 -15.52
CA LYS A 234 4.33 -2.50 -16.72
C LYS A 234 5.66 -1.82 -16.47
N ASN A 235 6.60 -2.00 -17.38
CA ASN A 235 7.86 -1.27 -17.33
C ASN A 235 7.58 0.23 -17.55
N THR A 236 8.06 1.09 -16.65
CA THR A 236 7.84 2.54 -16.74
C THR A 236 9.00 3.26 -17.45
N SER A 237 10.04 2.54 -17.87
CA SER A 237 11.26 3.13 -18.45
C SER A 237 11.11 3.70 -19.86
N GLU A 238 9.98 3.51 -20.55
CA GLU A 238 9.80 3.91 -21.96
C GLU A 238 9.72 5.43 -22.22
N LYS A 239 9.92 6.30 -21.22
CA LYS A 239 9.84 7.76 -21.38
C LYS A 239 11.18 8.52 -21.29
N TYR A 240 12.32 7.85 -21.13
CA TYR A 240 13.61 8.54 -21.02
C TYR A 240 14.51 8.48 -22.27
N ASP A 241 14.08 7.83 -23.36
CA ASP A 241 14.88 7.66 -24.59
C ASP A 241 14.48 8.57 -25.76
N THR A 242 14.05 9.80 -25.50
CA THR A 242 13.95 10.84 -26.54
C THR A 242 14.36 12.22 -26.04
N VAL A 243 15.65 12.39 -25.73
CA VAL A 243 16.43 13.60 -26.09
C VAL A 243 17.91 13.19 -26.15
N LEU A 244 18.41 12.91 -27.35
CA LEU A 244 19.80 13.12 -27.75
C LEU A 244 19.78 14.00 -28.99
#